data_AF-A0A4S5B2G9-F1
#
_entry.id   AF-A0A4S5B2G9-F1
#
_cell.length_a   1.000
_cell.length_b   1.000
_cell.length_c   1.000
_cell.angle_alpha   90.00
_cell.angle_beta   90.00
_cell.angle_gamma   90.00
#
_symmetry.space_group_name_H-M   'P 1'
#
loop_
_entity.id
_entity.type
_entity.pdbx_description
1 polymer ?
#
loop_
_entity_poly.entity_id
_entity_poly.type
_entity_poly.pdbx_seq_one_letter_code
_entity_poly.pdbx_strand_id
1 'polypeptide(L)'
;MSVLIRSLIAVLGGLLVTASFEPITLPWLLPFGVALYALATRGLSVWRSGAVGLVFGVSFYFTHIEWMRGSVGPDAWVALAAVEAVFYGLLGLAVPVIRRLPAWPLWLAAAWTTMETVRSGWPFSGMPWGRLSFAAVDTPVAPAAAYVGLTGLSFLLALTGFLVARLVEALAPAVRPRGGDRRVVDARPARTTGAALVGLLALLMVPAVAPYDPPLDGTATVAAVQGDVPGPGNDILWDHRGVTQNHVDATVRLALDVATGEQPRPDFVVWPENSTAVDPFTDVAVNDGIRTAVSAVGVPVMVGGIVDEGRDHVLNQGIVWDPVTGPGDRYTKQHPVPYGEYIPYRRYWEPKFGQLALITRDMKSGTRTAPLRVAGIEVADAICFDIAYDDVMREQVRAGADLLTVQTSNASFIFTHQVEQQFAITRLRAIEAGRWLVVASTNGRTGVIAPDGTVVASADPRTTAVLVERVELSAGLTPAMRMGVWPSRLFTVLTLAALVAGIVAYRREREFAGPARVEPDEETPAPSPTPNEAPVA
;
A
#
# COMPACT_ATOMS: atom_id res chain seq x y z
N MET A 1 18.89 11.16 26.07
CA MET A 1 17.47 11.34 25.72
C MET A 1 16.65 10.27 26.41
N SER A 2 15.66 10.65 27.23
CA SER A 2 14.80 9.70 27.94
C SER A 2 13.96 8.88 26.97
N VAL A 3 13.44 7.73 27.42
CA VAL A 3 12.53 6.89 26.63
C VAL A 3 11.27 7.69 26.25
N LEU A 4 10.75 8.53 27.15
CA LEU A 4 9.61 9.39 26.89
C LEU A 4 9.81 10.30 25.68
N ILE A 5 10.94 11.03 25.62
CA ILE A 5 11.22 11.93 24.48
C ILE A 5 11.34 11.13 23.18
N ARG A 6 11.94 9.94 23.22
CA ARG A 6 12.04 9.06 22.04
C ARG A 6 10.68 8.58 21.58
N SER A 7 9.79 8.22 22.50
CA SER A 7 8.41 7.85 22.17
C SER A 7 7.64 9.01 21.56
N LEU A 8 7.81 10.25 22.05
CA LEU A 8 7.21 11.43 21.44
C LEU A 8 7.74 11.69 20.02
N ILE A 9 9.03 11.50 19.79
CA ILE A 9 9.62 11.59 18.45
C ILE A 9 9.07 10.48 17.53
N ALA A 10 8.89 9.26 18.05
CA ALA A 10 8.30 8.15 17.31
C ALA A 10 6.83 8.43 16.93
N VAL A 11 6.03 8.98 17.84
CA VAL A 11 4.66 9.44 17.55
C VAL A 11 4.67 10.50 16.46
N LEU A 12 5.49 11.54 16.60
CA LEU A 12 5.60 12.57 15.56
C LEU A 12 6.00 11.95 14.22
N GLY A 13 6.96 11.02 14.21
CA GLY A 13 7.37 10.30 13.00
C GLY A 13 6.21 9.57 12.32
N GLY A 14 5.41 8.83 13.10
CA GLY A 14 4.24 8.11 12.59
C GLY A 14 3.20 9.05 12.00
N LEU A 15 2.90 10.16 12.68
CA LEU A 15 1.96 11.17 12.20
C LEU A 15 2.44 11.88 10.92
N LEU A 16 3.75 12.16 10.79
CA LEU A 16 4.32 12.74 9.57
C LEU A 16 4.20 11.79 8.38
N VAL A 17 4.39 10.48 8.62
CA VAL A 17 4.15 9.47 7.58
C VAL A 17 2.66 9.44 7.24
N THR A 18 1.74 9.43 8.20
CA THR A 18 0.29 9.48 7.92
C THR A 18 -0.10 10.71 7.10
N ALA A 19 0.42 11.89 7.45
CA ALA A 19 0.14 13.14 6.74
C ALA A 19 0.65 13.16 5.29
N SER A 20 1.50 12.20 4.91
CA SER A 20 1.98 12.04 3.54
C SER A 20 0.95 11.37 2.62
N PHE A 21 -0.08 10.74 3.18
CA PHE A 21 -1.16 10.09 2.43
C PHE A 21 -2.41 10.96 2.35
N GLU A 22 -3.34 10.56 1.49
CA GLU A 22 -4.71 11.06 1.50
C GLU A 22 -5.32 10.92 2.91
N PRO A 23 -6.04 11.95 3.41
CA PRO A 23 -6.47 13.16 2.70
C PRO A 23 -5.53 14.37 2.79
N ILE A 24 -4.44 14.28 3.56
CA ILE A 24 -3.60 15.46 3.87
C ILE A 24 -2.61 15.77 2.74
N THR A 25 -2.12 14.73 2.07
CA THR A 25 -1.31 14.82 0.84
C THR A 25 -0.09 15.75 0.95
N LEU A 26 0.68 15.63 2.05
CA LEU A 26 1.96 16.32 2.23
C LEU A 26 3.16 15.35 2.08
N PRO A 27 3.43 14.79 0.89
CA PRO A 27 4.40 13.71 0.69
C PRO A 27 5.86 14.13 0.97
N TRP A 28 6.15 15.43 0.95
CA TRP A 28 7.46 15.95 1.36
C TRP A 28 7.75 15.73 2.86
N LEU A 29 6.75 15.42 3.68
CA LEU A 29 6.93 15.04 5.09
C LEU A 29 7.46 13.61 5.26
N LEU A 30 7.27 12.74 4.27
CA LEU A 30 7.58 11.31 4.35
C LEU A 30 9.04 11.03 4.74
N PRO A 31 10.07 11.66 4.10
CA PRO A 31 11.45 11.41 4.49
C PRO A 31 11.73 11.81 5.94
N PHE A 32 11.07 12.85 6.45
CA PHE A 32 11.24 13.29 7.83
C PHE A 32 10.58 12.31 8.81
N GLY A 33 9.39 11.79 8.50
CA GLY A 33 8.75 10.75 9.31
C GLY A 33 9.63 9.50 9.46
N VAL A 34 10.17 8.99 8.36
CA VAL A 34 11.12 7.87 8.36
C VAL A 34 12.44 8.23 9.08
N ALA A 35 12.94 9.46 8.93
CA ALA A 35 14.11 9.92 9.66
C ALA A 35 13.88 9.91 11.18
N LEU A 36 12.71 10.36 11.64
CA LEU A 36 12.34 10.36 13.06
C LEU A 36 12.27 8.94 13.64
N TYR A 37 11.82 7.94 12.86
CA TYR A 37 11.88 6.54 13.26
C TYR A 37 13.32 6.11 13.61
N ALA A 38 14.29 6.43 12.74
CA ALA A 38 15.68 6.07 12.93
C ALA A 38 16.35 6.82 14.11
N LEU A 39 15.98 8.10 14.28
CA LEU A 39 16.50 8.93 15.37
C LEU A 39 15.94 8.51 16.73
N ALA A 40 14.64 8.19 16.80
CA ALA A 40 13.96 7.73 18.02
C ALA A 40 14.55 6.41 18.54
N THR A 41 14.89 5.49 17.63
CA THR A 41 15.41 4.15 17.93
C THR A 41 16.94 4.10 18.15
N ARG A 42 17.66 5.18 17.84
CA ARG A 42 19.14 5.25 17.91
C ARG A 42 19.69 4.92 19.29
N GLY A 43 20.61 3.95 19.36
CA GLY A 43 21.40 3.64 20.56
C GLY A 43 20.63 2.96 21.68
N LEU A 44 19.44 2.43 21.39
CA LEU A 44 18.65 1.64 22.34
C LEU A 44 19.07 0.16 22.31
N SER A 45 18.76 -0.57 23.38
CA SER A 45 18.80 -2.04 23.35
C SER A 45 17.73 -2.58 22.39
N VAL A 46 17.91 -3.81 21.90
CA VAL A 46 16.99 -4.49 20.96
C VAL A 46 15.53 -4.32 21.37
N TRP A 47 15.18 -4.71 22.60
CA TRP A 47 13.80 -4.63 23.09
C TRP A 47 13.26 -3.21 23.24
N ARG A 48 14.09 -2.26 23.71
CA ARG A 48 13.67 -0.85 23.84
C ARG A 48 13.49 -0.21 22.45
N SER A 49 14.33 -0.58 21.49
CA SER A 49 14.21 -0.16 20.10
C SER A 49 12.93 -0.71 19.46
N GLY A 50 12.60 -1.99 19.71
CA GLY A 50 11.34 -2.59 19.29
C GLY A 50 10.12 -1.89 19.90
N ALA A 51 10.14 -1.58 21.20
CA ALA A 51 9.04 -0.86 21.85
C ALA A 51 8.83 0.56 21.28
N VAL A 52 9.91 1.30 21.01
CA VAL A 52 9.82 2.63 20.38
C VAL A 52 9.36 2.51 18.91
N GLY A 53 9.82 1.49 18.19
CA GLY A 53 9.33 1.18 16.84
C GLY A 53 7.84 0.83 16.82
N LEU A 54 7.35 0.12 17.83
CA LEU A 54 5.93 -0.17 18.01
C LEU A 54 5.13 1.13 18.25
N VAL A 55 5.64 2.05 19.07
CA VAL A 55 4.98 3.36 19.29
C VAL A 55 4.84 4.14 17.98
N PHE A 56 5.87 4.12 17.12
CA PHE A 56 5.77 4.68 15.77
C PHE A 56 4.66 3.99 14.96
N GLY A 57 4.66 2.66 14.92
CA GLY A 57 3.67 1.88 14.19
C GLY A 57 2.24 2.12 14.66
N VAL A 58 2.03 2.22 15.98
CA VAL A 58 0.73 2.55 16.59
C VAL A 58 0.29 3.93 16.11
N SER A 59 1.17 4.93 16.19
CA SER A 59 0.84 6.28 15.76
C SER A 59 0.55 6.37 14.26
N PHE A 60 1.24 5.60 13.43
CA PHE A 60 1.00 5.59 11.99
C PHE A 60 -0.32 4.87 11.68
N TYR A 61 -0.44 3.58 12.03
CA TYR A 61 -1.57 2.76 11.58
C TYR A 61 -2.90 3.12 12.24
N PHE A 62 -2.93 3.46 13.53
CA PHE A 62 -4.20 3.87 14.14
C PHE A 62 -4.76 5.13 13.48
N THR A 63 -3.91 6.04 12.98
CA THR A 63 -4.38 7.23 12.27
C THR A 63 -4.62 6.96 10.79
N HIS A 64 -3.74 6.19 10.13
CA HIS A 64 -3.78 6.02 8.67
C HIS A 64 -4.99 5.22 8.18
N ILE A 65 -5.39 4.18 8.91
CA ILE A 65 -6.55 3.33 8.59
C ILE A 65 -7.76 3.63 9.48
N GLU A 66 -7.84 4.83 10.06
CA GLU A 66 -8.95 5.25 10.94
C GLU A 66 -10.31 5.16 10.24
N TRP A 67 -10.36 5.30 8.91
CA TRP A 67 -11.54 5.11 8.09
C TRP A 67 -12.26 3.77 8.33
N MET A 68 -11.54 2.71 8.73
CA MET A 68 -12.12 1.42 9.06
C MET A 68 -13.10 1.48 10.23
N ARG A 69 -12.91 2.43 11.16
CA ARG A 69 -13.75 2.57 12.35
C ARG A 69 -15.22 2.77 11.99
N GLY A 70 -15.50 3.60 10.98
CA GLY A 70 -16.86 3.89 10.52
C GLY A 70 -17.38 2.88 9.49
N SER A 71 -16.50 2.39 8.61
CA SER A 71 -16.88 1.50 7.51
C SER A 71 -17.06 0.04 7.92
N VAL A 72 -16.18 -0.46 8.79
CA VAL A 72 -16.14 -1.89 9.16
C VAL A 72 -16.48 -2.08 10.64
N GLY A 73 -15.84 -1.31 11.51
CA GLY A 73 -16.07 -1.40 12.94
C GLY A 73 -14.84 -1.00 13.76
N PRO A 74 -15.03 -0.40 14.96
CA PRO A 74 -13.91 -0.04 15.83
C PRO A 74 -13.05 -1.24 16.27
N ASP A 75 -13.66 -2.41 16.45
CA ASP A 75 -13.00 -3.66 16.81
C ASP A 75 -12.07 -4.16 15.69
N ALA A 76 -12.55 -4.19 14.45
CA ALA A 76 -11.75 -4.54 13.29
C ALA A 76 -10.59 -3.55 13.07
N TRP A 77 -10.85 -2.25 13.21
CA TRP A 77 -9.83 -1.20 13.13
C TRP A 77 -8.74 -1.39 14.19
N VAL A 78 -9.09 -1.56 15.46
CA VAL A 78 -8.11 -1.75 16.55
C VAL A 78 -7.29 -3.02 16.31
N ALA A 79 -7.93 -4.12 15.94
CA ALA A 79 -7.25 -5.39 15.71
C ALA A 79 -6.25 -5.29 14.54
N LEU A 80 -6.68 -4.77 13.39
CA LEU A 80 -5.81 -4.65 12.22
C LEU A 80 -4.69 -3.63 12.49
N ALA A 81 -5.01 -2.44 12.99
CA ALA A 81 -4.00 -1.41 13.28
C ALA A 81 -2.95 -1.90 14.28
N ALA A 82 -3.34 -2.71 15.27
CA ALA A 82 -2.40 -3.31 16.21
C ALA A 82 -1.47 -4.33 15.54
N VAL A 83 -1.99 -5.23 14.70
CA VAL A 83 -1.17 -6.20 13.94
C VAL A 83 -0.20 -5.47 13.03
N GLU A 84 -0.68 -4.49 12.28
CA GLU A 84 0.11 -3.69 11.36
C GLU A 84 1.21 -2.88 12.10
N ALA A 85 0.89 -2.33 13.29
CA ALA A 85 1.86 -1.64 14.13
C ALA A 85 2.99 -2.55 14.66
N VAL A 86 2.70 -3.84 14.91
CA VAL A 86 3.70 -4.81 15.39
C VAL A 86 4.85 -4.96 14.39
N PHE A 87 4.59 -4.88 13.08
CA PHE A 87 5.65 -4.96 12.07
C PHE A 87 6.71 -3.85 12.21
N TYR A 88 6.31 -2.64 12.60
CA TYR A 88 7.27 -1.56 12.92
C TYR A 88 8.02 -1.80 14.22
N GLY A 89 7.40 -2.49 15.18
CA GLY A 89 8.08 -2.99 16.38
C GLY A 89 9.14 -4.04 16.02
N LEU A 90 8.82 -5.00 15.15
CA LEU A 90 9.74 -6.02 14.65
C LEU A 90 10.92 -5.41 13.88
N LEU A 91 10.65 -4.44 12.99
CA LEU A 91 11.72 -3.65 12.36
C LEU A 91 12.58 -2.95 13.42
N GLY A 92 11.96 -2.45 14.49
CA GLY A 92 12.64 -1.79 15.60
C GLY A 92 13.61 -2.70 16.33
N LEU A 93 13.32 -4.00 16.44
CA LEU A 93 14.23 -5.00 17.00
C LEU A 93 15.51 -5.16 16.15
N ALA A 94 15.40 -5.02 14.83
CA ALA A 94 16.53 -5.13 13.90
C ALA A 94 17.44 -3.89 13.92
N VAL A 95 16.93 -2.72 14.30
CA VAL A 95 17.66 -1.45 14.22
C VAL A 95 19.00 -1.47 14.96
N PRO A 96 19.11 -1.88 16.24
CA PRO A 96 20.40 -1.84 16.95
C PRO A 96 21.46 -2.77 16.35
N VAL A 97 21.02 -3.82 15.66
CA VAL A 97 21.89 -4.79 14.98
C VAL A 97 22.38 -4.22 13.66
N ILE A 98 21.47 -3.75 12.81
CA ILE A 98 21.78 -3.24 11.46
C ILE A 98 22.59 -1.94 11.54
N ARG A 99 22.34 -1.08 12.53
CA ARG A 99 23.03 0.21 12.69
C ARG A 99 24.53 0.10 12.94
N ARG A 100 25.04 -1.10 13.25
CA ARG A 100 26.49 -1.36 13.36
C ARG A 100 27.19 -1.47 12.01
N LEU A 101 26.45 -1.77 10.96
CA LEU A 101 27.02 -1.93 9.64
C LEU A 101 27.43 -0.58 9.03
N PRO A 102 28.51 -0.54 8.25
CA PRO A 102 28.77 0.61 7.40
C PRO A 102 27.59 0.82 6.45
N ALA A 103 27.31 2.08 6.10
CA ALA A 103 26.15 2.44 5.30
C ALA A 103 24.80 1.90 5.85
N TRP A 104 24.62 1.86 7.18
CA TRP A 104 23.36 1.45 7.81
C TRP A 104 22.07 2.00 7.18
N PRO A 105 21.99 3.23 6.60
CA PRO A 105 20.78 3.68 5.94
C PRO A 105 20.31 2.76 4.82
N LEU A 106 21.25 2.21 4.04
CA LEU A 106 20.96 1.27 2.94
C LEU A 106 20.33 -0.02 3.47
N TRP A 107 20.94 -0.59 4.50
CA TRP A 107 20.48 -1.83 5.11
C TRP A 107 19.15 -1.67 5.84
N LEU A 108 18.91 -0.53 6.50
CA LEU A 108 17.62 -0.24 7.11
C LEU A 108 16.53 0.04 6.07
N ALA A 109 16.85 0.67 4.93
CA ALA A 109 15.91 0.82 3.82
C ALA A 109 15.48 -0.55 3.26
N ALA A 110 16.43 -1.48 3.10
CA ALA A 110 16.12 -2.86 2.71
C ALA A 110 15.25 -3.58 3.75
N ALA A 111 15.56 -3.40 5.05
CA ALA A 111 14.77 -3.98 6.15
C ALA A 111 13.35 -3.40 6.22
N TRP A 112 13.18 -2.09 6.02
CA TRP A 112 11.86 -1.45 5.92
C TRP A 112 11.06 -2.03 4.76
N THR A 113 11.68 -2.14 3.57
CA THR A 113 11.01 -2.66 2.38
C THR A 113 10.65 -4.14 2.52
N THR A 114 11.50 -4.92 3.20
CA THR A 114 11.21 -6.31 3.55
C THR A 114 10.05 -6.40 4.53
N MET A 115 10.02 -5.55 5.56
CA MET A 115 8.90 -5.46 6.48
C MET A 115 7.59 -5.13 5.75
N GLU A 116 7.59 -4.13 4.86
CA GLU A 116 6.42 -3.82 4.02
C GLU A 116 6.01 -5.01 3.16
N THR A 117 6.96 -5.69 2.53
CA THR A 117 6.69 -6.87 1.69
C THR A 117 6.03 -7.99 2.49
N VAL A 118 6.56 -8.32 3.68
CA VAL A 118 6.00 -9.38 4.52
C VAL A 118 4.63 -8.99 5.02
N ARG A 119 4.46 -7.77 5.52
CA ARG A 119 3.19 -7.21 6.00
C ARG A 119 2.11 -7.17 4.91
N SER A 120 2.51 -6.89 3.67
CA SER A 120 1.62 -6.86 2.51
C SER A 120 1.19 -8.24 2.01
N GLY A 121 1.83 -9.32 2.47
CA GLY A 121 1.54 -10.69 2.01
C GLY A 121 1.18 -11.68 3.13
N TRP A 122 1.40 -11.32 4.39
CA TRP A 122 1.20 -12.20 5.53
C TRP A 122 0.84 -11.43 6.81
N PRO A 123 -0.08 -11.95 7.64
CA PRO A 123 -0.88 -13.17 7.47
C PRO A 123 -2.09 -12.97 6.55
N PHE A 124 -2.67 -14.06 6.04
CA PHE A 124 -3.96 -14.06 5.30
C PHE A 124 -3.97 -13.11 4.10
N SER A 125 -3.04 -13.28 3.16
CA SER A 125 -2.73 -12.34 2.06
C SER A 125 -2.21 -10.96 2.49
N GLY A 126 -2.22 -10.61 3.78
CA GLY A 126 -1.62 -9.38 4.31
C GLY A 126 -2.45 -8.12 4.06
N MET A 127 -1.84 -6.95 4.29
CA MET A 127 -2.49 -5.65 4.11
C MET A 127 -1.50 -4.68 3.42
N PRO A 128 -1.50 -4.53 2.09
CA PRO A 128 -0.52 -3.67 1.41
C PRO A 128 -0.63 -2.18 1.75
N TRP A 129 -1.73 -1.75 2.37
CA TRP A 129 -2.01 -0.36 2.69
C TRP A 129 -0.93 0.30 3.55
N GLY A 130 -0.67 1.58 3.31
CA GLY A 130 0.35 2.36 4.04
C GLY A 130 1.80 2.13 3.61
N ARG A 131 2.05 1.44 2.49
CA ARG A 131 3.38 1.42 1.87
C ARG A 131 3.82 2.82 1.48
N LEU A 132 5.10 3.15 1.71
CA LEU A 132 5.64 4.48 1.40
C LEU A 132 5.42 4.89 -0.07
N SER A 133 5.49 3.93 -0.99
CA SER A 133 5.24 4.18 -2.42
C SER A 133 3.87 4.78 -2.71
N PHE A 134 2.84 4.45 -1.92
CA PHE A 134 1.47 4.92 -2.18
C PHE A 134 1.26 6.41 -1.88
N ALA A 135 2.16 7.03 -1.11
CA ALA A 135 2.16 8.48 -0.89
C ALA A 135 2.80 9.27 -2.06
N ALA A 136 3.38 8.60 -3.06
CA ALA A 136 4.21 9.25 -4.06
C ALA A 136 3.45 9.80 -5.27
N VAL A 137 2.15 9.50 -5.44
CA VAL A 137 1.42 9.69 -6.71
C VAL A 137 1.47 11.12 -7.25
N ASP A 138 1.32 12.14 -6.40
CA ASP A 138 1.32 13.55 -6.80
C ASP A 138 2.69 14.22 -6.58
N THR A 139 3.76 13.47 -6.83
CA THR A 139 5.13 13.97 -6.69
C THR A 139 5.93 13.76 -7.95
N PRO A 140 6.99 14.56 -8.17
CA PRO A 140 7.92 14.32 -9.27
C PRO A 140 8.62 12.96 -9.22
N VAL A 141 8.55 12.22 -8.09
CA VAL A 141 9.15 10.89 -7.99
C VAL A 141 8.19 9.77 -8.42
N ALA A 142 6.90 10.05 -8.64
CA ALA A 142 5.91 9.06 -9.06
C ALA A 142 6.32 8.30 -10.32
N PRO A 143 6.85 8.95 -11.39
CA PRO A 143 7.27 8.25 -12.61
C PRO A 143 8.38 7.21 -12.39
N ALA A 144 9.11 7.27 -11.26
CA ALA A 144 10.06 6.22 -10.90
C ALA A 144 9.39 4.85 -10.71
N ALA A 145 8.09 4.80 -10.41
CA ALA A 145 7.34 3.55 -10.29
C ALA A 145 7.41 2.69 -11.56
N ALA A 146 7.40 3.30 -12.76
CA ALA A 146 7.56 2.58 -14.03
C ALA A 146 8.93 1.88 -14.15
N TYR A 147 9.96 2.43 -13.50
CA TYR A 147 11.33 1.92 -13.58
C TYR A 147 11.65 0.91 -12.49
N VAL A 148 11.32 1.22 -11.24
CA VAL A 148 11.74 0.44 -10.07
C VAL A 148 10.62 -0.40 -9.43
N GLY A 149 9.38 -0.24 -9.90
CA GLY A 149 8.18 -0.80 -9.29
C GLY A 149 7.85 -0.15 -7.96
N LEU A 150 6.67 -0.43 -7.41
CA LEU A 150 6.26 0.17 -6.13
C LEU A 150 7.14 -0.31 -4.97
N THR A 151 7.60 -1.57 -4.98
CA THR A 151 8.56 -2.07 -3.97
C THR A 151 9.89 -1.33 -4.02
N GLY A 152 10.45 -1.09 -5.22
CA GLY A 152 11.69 -0.34 -5.38
C GLY A 152 11.52 1.12 -5.00
N LEU A 153 10.37 1.72 -5.30
CA LEU A 153 10.06 3.09 -4.91
C LEU A 153 9.98 3.24 -3.38
N SER A 154 9.30 2.33 -2.68
CA SER A 154 9.30 2.28 -1.21
C SER A 154 10.71 2.24 -0.63
N PHE A 155 11.61 1.45 -1.22
CA PHE A 155 13.01 1.38 -0.79
C PHE A 155 13.73 2.73 -0.93
N LEU A 156 13.60 3.40 -2.08
CA LEU A 156 14.26 4.69 -2.33
C LEU A 156 13.72 5.80 -1.40
N LEU A 157 12.42 5.80 -1.12
CA LEU A 157 11.79 6.71 -0.18
C LEU A 157 12.27 6.47 1.26
N ALA A 158 12.32 5.21 1.70
CA ALA A 158 12.87 4.84 3.00
C ALA A 158 14.35 5.23 3.12
N LEU A 159 15.14 4.99 2.07
CA LEU A 159 16.56 5.35 2.02
C LEU A 159 16.77 6.86 2.15
N THR A 160 15.92 7.66 1.50
CA THR A 160 15.94 9.13 1.64
C THR A 160 15.78 9.53 3.11
N GLY A 161 14.78 8.99 3.81
CA GLY A 161 14.57 9.28 5.22
C GLY A 161 15.72 8.82 6.13
N PHE A 162 16.29 7.65 5.87
CA PHE A 162 17.44 7.17 6.63
C PHE A 162 18.73 7.96 6.37
N LEU A 163 18.94 8.47 5.15
CA LEU A 163 20.03 9.39 4.83
C LEU A 163 19.84 10.75 5.50
N VAL A 164 18.62 11.28 5.56
CA VAL A 164 18.28 12.48 6.34
C VAL A 164 18.63 12.28 7.80
N ALA A 165 18.21 11.15 8.41
CA ALA A 165 18.59 10.83 9.79
C ALA A 165 20.12 10.79 9.97
N ARG A 166 20.84 10.10 9.08
CA ARG A 166 22.31 10.04 9.15
C ARG A 166 22.96 11.42 8.99
N LEU A 167 22.42 12.29 8.15
CA LEU A 167 22.91 13.66 7.97
C LEU A 167 22.71 14.47 9.24
N VAL A 168 21.52 14.40 9.86
CA VAL A 168 21.23 15.05 11.15
C VAL A 168 22.21 14.56 12.23
N GLU A 169 22.49 13.26 12.28
CA GLU A 169 23.45 12.70 13.24
C GLU A 169 24.90 13.15 12.99
N ALA A 170 25.28 13.36 11.73
CA ALA A 170 26.62 13.82 11.35
C ALA A 170 26.82 15.33 11.56
N LEU A 171 25.74 16.12 11.53
CA LEU A 171 25.75 17.56 11.78
C LEU A 171 25.55 17.91 13.26
N ALA A 172 24.99 16.99 14.06
CA ALA A 172 24.80 17.21 15.48
C ALA A 172 26.14 17.49 16.19
N PRO A 173 26.24 18.53 17.04
CA PRO A 173 27.46 18.81 17.79
C PRO A 173 27.86 17.57 18.59
N ALA A 174 29.08 17.08 18.41
CA ALA A 174 29.63 16.05 19.29
C ALA A 174 29.57 16.61 20.72
N VAL A 175 28.74 16.00 21.58
CA VAL A 175 28.66 16.39 22.99
C VAL A 175 30.07 16.27 23.56
N ARG A 176 30.65 17.43 23.88
CA ARG A 176 32.03 17.56 24.35
C ARG A 176 32.26 16.58 25.51
N PRO A 177 33.33 15.75 25.47
CA PRO A 177 33.92 15.27 26.71
C PRO A 177 34.25 16.51 27.55
N ARG A 178 33.90 16.51 28.84
CA ARG A 178 34.37 17.51 29.80
C ARG A 178 35.91 17.38 29.85
N GLY A 179 36.61 18.15 29.03
CA GLY A 179 38.07 18.11 28.92
C GLY A 179 38.59 18.69 27.60
N GLY A 180 38.80 20.00 27.58
CA GLY A 180 39.89 20.72 26.90
C GLY A 180 40.11 20.64 25.38
N ASP A 181 39.96 19.50 24.73
CA ASP A 181 40.43 19.35 23.36
C ASP A 181 39.37 19.75 22.33
N ARG A 182 39.67 20.82 21.58
CA ARG A 182 38.98 21.18 20.32
C ARG A 182 39.30 20.10 19.28
N ARG A 183 38.68 18.91 19.40
CA ARG A 183 38.64 17.95 18.29
C ARG A 183 37.96 18.63 17.10
N VAL A 184 38.70 18.80 16.01
CA VAL A 184 38.15 19.19 14.71
C VAL A 184 37.04 18.17 14.40
N VAL A 185 35.81 18.63 14.28
CA VAL A 185 34.69 17.78 13.87
C VAL A 185 35.01 17.31 12.45
N ASP A 186 35.27 16.02 12.27
CA ASP A 186 35.52 15.46 10.94
C ASP A 186 34.25 15.66 10.09
N ALA A 187 34.31 16.57 9.13
CA ALA A 187 33.18 16.90 8.26
C ALA A 187 32.95 15.84 7.17
N ARG A 188 33.85 14.85 7.02
CA ARG A 188 33.76 13.82 5.97
C ARG A 188 32.46 13.00 6.03
N PRO A 189 31.95 12.54 7.19
CA PRO A 189 30.68 11.80 7.25
C PRO A 189 29.48 12.64 6.83
N ALA A 190 29.46 13.93 7.18
CA ALA A 190 28.39 14.85 6.78
C ALA A 190 28.45 15.11 5.26
N ARG A 191 29.63 15.38 4.70
CA ARG A 191 29.82 15.60 3.26
C ARG A 191 29.47 14.38 2.42
N THR A 192 29.94 13.20 2.81
CA THR A 192 29.64 11.94 2.09
C THR A 192 28.16 11.59 2.15
N THR A 193 27.52 11.75 3.31
CA THR A 193 26.08 11.52 3.45
C THR A 193 25.27 12.56 2.66
N GLY A 194 25.68 13.84 2.70
CA GLY A 194 25.06 14.90 1.92
C GLY A 194 25.18 14.64 0.41
N ALA A 195 26.35 14.24 -0.08
CA ALA A 195 26.54 13.87 -1.47
C ALA A 195 25.69 12.66 -1.88
N ALA A 196 25.59 11.64 -1.02
CA ALA A 196 24.72 10.48 -1.27
C ALA A 196 23.23 10.87 -1.31
N LEU A 197 22.79 11.75 -0.41
CA LEU A 197 21.42 12.26 -0.40
C LEU A 197 21.11 13.08 -1.66
N VAL A 198 22.01 13.98 -2.06
CA VAL A 198 21.85 14.77 -3.30
C VAL A 198 21.83 13.85 -4.51
N GLY A 199 22.72 12.86 -4.57
CA GLY A 199 22.75 11.87 -5.66
C GLY A 199 21.47 11.04 -5.74
N LEU A 200 20.91 10.63 -4.59
CA LEU A 200 19.63 9.90 -4.53
C LEU A 200 18.46 10.78 -4.97
N LEU A 201 18.39 12.03 -4.50
CA LEU A 201 17.36 12.97 -4.92
C LEU A 201 17.46 13.25 -6.42
N ALA A 202 18.65 13.45 -6.96
CA ALA A 202 18.86 13.60 -8.39
C ALA A 202 18.37 12.36 -9.16
N LEU A 203 18.71 11.15 -8.69
CA LEU A 203 18.24 9.89 -9.29
C LEU A 203 16.71 9.77 -9.29
N LEU A 204 16.06 10.13 -8.18
CA LEU A 204 14.60 10.10 -8.05
C LEU A 204 13.89 11.10 -8.97
N MET A 205 14.59 12.17 -9.38
CA MET A 205 14.05 13.18 -10.29
C MET A 205 14.30 12.85 -11.78
N VAL A 206 15.19 11.89 -12.10
CA VAL A 206 15.46 11.50 -13.51
C VAL A 206 14.18 11.06 -14.24
N PRO A 207 13.32 10.20 -13.66
CA PRO A 207 12.06 9.81 -14.30
C PRO A 207 11.08 10.97 -14.55
N ALA A 208 11.19 12.08 -13.83
CA ALA A 208 10.34 13.26 -14.06
C ALA A 208 10.71 14.00 -15.36
N VAL A 209 12.00 13.93 -15.75
CA VAL A 209 12.52 14.58 -16.97
C VAL A 209 12.68 13.62 -18.14
N ALA A 210 12.76 12.32 -17.85
CA ALA A 210 12.80 11.24 -18.82
C ALA A 210 11.76 10.16 -18.41
N PRO A 211 10.45 10.48 -18.54
CA PRO A 211 9.40 9.53 -18.21
C PRO A 211 9.50 8.31 -19.13
N TYR A 212 9.01 7.18 -18.64
CA TYR A 212 8.86 6.01 -19.50
C TYR A 212 7.73 6.28 -20.49
N ASP A 213 8.03 6.20 -21.78
CA ASP A 213 7.07 6.39 -22.86
C ASP A 213 6.59 5.02 -23.37
N PRO A 214 5.36 4.60 -23.05
CA PRO A 214 4.84 3.32 -23.51
C PRO A 214 4.61 3.33 -25.04
N PRO A 215 5.01 2.29 -25.77
CA PRO A 215 4.81 2.25 -27.21
C PRO A 215 3.31 2.16 -27.52
N LEU A 216 2.79 3.10 -28.31
CA LEU A 216 1.41 3.12 -28.77
C LEU A 216 1.12 1.93 -29.70
N ASP A 217 0.06 1.18 -29.41
CA ASP A 217 -0.42 0.04 -30.20
C ASP A 217 -1.93 0.15 -30.50
N GLY A 218 -2.34 1.34 -30.95
CA GLY A 218 -3.73 1.66 -31.27
C GLY A 218 -4.47 2.39 -30.16
N THR A 219 -5.77 2.55 -30.36
CA THR A 219 -6.64 3.28 -29.44
C THR A 219 -7.96 2.56 -29.30
N ALA A 220 -8.59 2.68 -28.13
CA ALA A 220 -9.96 2.24 -27.88
C ALA A 220 -10.77 3.38 -27.26
N THR A 221 -12.08 3.37 -27.44
CA THR A 221 -13.03 4.24 -26.74
C THR A 221 -13.71 3.42 -25.66
N VAL A 222 -13.57 3.79 -24.39
CA VAL A 222 -14.10 3.00 -23.26
C VAL A 222 -15.09 3.85 -22.48
N ALA A 223 -16.23 3.25 -22.16
CA ALA A 223 -17.21 3.89 -21.28
C ALA A 223 -17.14 3.30 -19.87
N ALA A 224 -16.95 4.13 -18.84
CA ALA A 224 -17.05 3.74 -17.44
C ALA A 224 -18.37 4.24 -16.84
N VAL A 225 -19.18 3.33 -16.29
CA VAL A 225 -20.50 3.66 -15.74
C VAL A 225 -20.44 3.72 -14.23
N GLN A 226 -20.91 4.82 -13.67
CA GLN A 226 -21.17 5.00 -12.25
C GLN A 226 -22.69 5.10 -12.06
N GLY A 227 -23.33 4.03 -11.55
CA GLY A 227 -24.79 4.01 -11.35
C GLY A 227 -25.27 4.74 -10.10
N ASP A 228 -24.40 4.93 -9.12
CA ASP A 228 -24.74 5.34 -7.75
C ASP A 228 -25.56 4.29 -6.96
N VAL A 229 -25.53 4.42 -5.63
CA VAL A 229 -26.27 3.55 -4.72
C VAL A 229 -27.50 4.28 -4.16
N PRO A 230 -28.72 3.71 -4.23
CA PRO A 230 -29.92 4.33 -3.66
C PRO A 230 -29.80 4.69 -2.17
N GLY A 231 -30.64 5.61 -1.71
CA GLY A 231 -30.73 5.98 -0.29
C GLY A 231 -29.45 6.67 0.22
N PRO A 232 -28.96 6.32 1.43
CA PRO A 232 -27.75 6.92 2.00
C PRO A 232 -26.46 6.59 1.22
N GLY A 233 -26.49 5.57 0.36
CA GLY A 233 -25.37 5.24 -0.52
C GLY A 233 -24.28 4.35 0.08
N ASN A 234 -24.45 3.88 1.31
CA ASN A 234 -23.42 3.11 2.01
C ASN A 234 -23.72 1.61 2.11
N ASP A 235 -24.84 1.16 1.54
CA ASP A 235 -25.28 -0.23 1.57
C ASP A 235 -25.87 -0.63 0.22
N ILE A 236 -25.12 -1.42 -0.54
CA ILE A 236 -25.56 -1.95 -1.84
C ILE A 236 -26.63 -3.02 -1.67
N LEU A 237 -26.58 -3.80 -0.58
CA LEU A 237 -27.48 -4.94 -0.39
C LEU A 237 -28.90 -4.47 -0.05
N TRP A 238 -29.03 -3.29 0.55
CA TRP A 238 -30.33 -2.67 0.86
C TRP A 238 -31.23 -2.54 -0.37
N ASP A 239 -30.68 -2.13 -1.52
CA ASP A 239 -31.42 -1.98 -2.78
C ASP A 239 -30.58 -2.42 -3.99
N HIS A 240 -30.18 -3.70 -3.98
CA HIS A 240 -29.37 -4.29 -5.06
C HIS A 240 -30.03 -4.17 -6.45
N ARG A 241 -31.36 -4.23 -6.51
CA ARG A 241 -32.11 -4.08 -7.76
C ARG A 241 -32.06 -2.65 -8.26
N GLY A 242 -32.21 -1.65 -7.39
CA GLY A 242 -32.02 -0.25 -7.73
C GLY A 242 -30.59 0.04 -8.20
N VAL A 243 -29.58 -0.52 -7.52
CA VAL A 243 -28.17 -0.43 -7.98
C VAL A 243 -28.05 -0.98 -9.40
N THR A 244 -28.51 -2.21 -9.66
CA THR A 244 -28.44 -2.81 -11.01
C THR A 244 -29.18 -1.94 -12.03
N GLN A 245 -30.40 -1.51 -11.71
CA GLN A 245 -31.23 -0.70 -12.61
C GLN A 245 -30.57 0.63 -12.96
N ASN A 246 -29.90 1.29 -12.02
CA ASN A 246 -29.18 2.53 -12.30
C ASN A 246 -28.08 2.33 -13.36
N HIS A 247 -27.35 1.21 -13.31
CA HIS A 247 -26.31 0.90 -14.31
C HIS A 247 -26.92 0.56 -15.67
N VAL A 248 -28.06 -0.15 -15.68
CA VAL A 248 -28.84 -0.41 -16.89
C VAL A 248 -29.30 0.89 -17.52
N ASP A 249 -29.95 1.76 -16.76
CA ASP A 249 -30.51 3.03 -17.22
C ASP A 249 -29.41 3.96 -17.76
N ALA A 250 -28.29 4.06 -17.05
CA ALA A 250 -27.14 4.84 -17.50
C ALA A 250 -26.54 4.31 -18.81
N THR A 251 -26.48 2.99 -18.97
CA THR A 251 -25.97 2.36 -20.21
C THR A 251 -26.94 2.49 -21.38
N VAL A 252 -28.25 2.38 -21.13
CA VAL A 252 -29.29 2.63 -22.14
C VAL A 252 -29.28 4.10 -22.55
N ARG A 253 -29.09 5.02 -21.59
CA ARG A 253 -28.95 6.44 -21.88
C ARG A 253 -27.72 6.73 -22.74
N LEU A 254 -26.57 6.12 -22.41
CA LEU A 254 -25.38 6.19 -23.25
C LEU A 254 -25.67 5.73 -24.69
N ALA A 255 -26.41 4.63 -24.87
CA ALA A 255 -26.77 4.16 -26.20
C ALA A 255 -27.60 5.19 -26.99
N LEU A 256 -28.51 5.91 -26.33
CA LEU A 256 -29.26 7.01 -26.93
C LEU A 256 -28.34 8.17 -27.31
N ASP A 257 -27.45 8.57 -26.41
CA ASP A 257 -26.50 9.68 -26.64
C ASP A 257 -25.52 9.34 -27.78
N VAL A 258 -25.15 8.07 -27.96
CA VAL A 258 -24.39 7.58 -29.13
C VAL A 258 -25.23 7.66 -30.41
N ALA A 259 -26.50 7.27 -30.35
CA ALA A 259 -27.39 7.30 -31.51
C ALA A 259 -27.71 8.73 -31.99
N THR A 260 -27.75 9.71 -31.09
CA THR A 260 -27.94 11.13 -31.41
C THR A 260 -26.63 11.84 -31.78
N GLY A 261 -25.47 11.18 -31.57
CA GLY A 261 -24.15 11.73 -31.84
C GLY A 261 -23.63 12.67 -30.76
N GLU A 262 -24.26 12.72 -29.59
CA GLU A 262 -23.78 13.46 -28.41
C GLU A 262 -22.53 12.83 -27.81
N GLN A 263 -22.39 11.50 -27.93
CA GLN A 263 -21.22 10.75 -27.46
C GLN A 263 -20.66 9.86 -28.59
N PRO A 264 -19.33 9.62 -28.63
CA PRO A 264 -18.76 8.63 -29.54
C PRO A 264 -19.18 7.22 -29.10
N ARG A 265 -19.35 6.32 -30.08
CA ARG A 265 -19.62 4.91 -29.78
C ARG A 265 -18.40 4.29 -29.06
N PRO A 266 -18.56 3.72 -27.86
CA PRO A 266 -17.47 3.00 -27.20
C PRO A 266 -17.22 1.64 -27.85
N ASP A 267 -16.00 1.13 -27.74
CA ASP A 267 -15.63 -0.24 -28.09
C ASP A 267 -16.14 -1.24 -27.03
N PHE A 268 -16.16 -0.84 -25.76
CA PHE A 268 -16.80 -1.59 -24.67
C PHE A 268 -17.15 -0.69 -23.47
N VAL A 269 -18.00 -1.22 -22.57
CA VAL A 269 -18.46 -0.54 -21.35
C VAL A 269 -17.96 -1.29 -20.12
N VAL A 270 -17.59 -0.57 -19.05
CA VAL A 270 -17.18 -1.12 -17.76
C VAL A 270 -18.17 -0.72 -16.69
N TRP A 271 -18.77 -1.70 -16.04
CA TRP A 271 -19.56 -1.54 -14.82
C TRP A 271 -18.69 -1.79 -13.58
N PRO A 272 -19.04 -1.24 -12.42
CA PRO A 272 -18.26 -1.39 -11.21
C PRO A 272 -18.43 -2.77 -10.56
N GLU A 273 -17.64 -3.02 -9.52
CA GLU A 273 -17.77 -4.20 -8.68
C GLU A 273 -19.17 -4.23 -8.06
N ASN A 274 -19.72 -5.44 -7.94
CA ASN A 274 -21.00 -5.65 -7.27
C ASN A 274 -22.18 -4.84 -7.86
N SER A 275 -22.11 -4.48 -9.15
CA SER A 275 -23.18 -3.80 -9.88
C SER A 275 -24.48 -4.60 -9.96
N THR A 276 -24.41 -5.93 -9.80
CA THR A 276 -25.57 -6.83 -9.78
C THR A 276 -26.04 -7.17 -8.36
N ALA A 277 -25.11 -7.22 -7.41
CA ALA A 277 -25.26 -7.64 -6.00
C ALA A 277 -25.87 -9.01 -5.69
N VAL A 278 -26.44 -9.68 -6.69
CA VAL A 278 -26.85 -11.09 -6.69
C VAL A 278 -26.29 -11.78 -7.92
N ASP A 279 -26.42 -13.11 -7.96
CA ASP A 279 -25.93 -13.92 -9.07
C ASP A 279 -26.71 -13.60 -10.36
N PRO A 280 -26.03 -12.99 -11.37
CA PRO A 280 -26.68 -12.57 -12.61
C PRO A 280 -27.05 -13.76 -13.52
N PHE A 281 -26.61 -14.97 -13.23
CA PHE A 281 -26.98 -16.19 -13.97
C PHE A 281 -28.26 -16.84 -13.44
N THR A 282 -28.61 -16.59 -12.17
CA THR A 282 -29.77 -17.22 -11.52
C THR A 282 -30.91 -16.23 -11.29
N ASP A 283 -30.64 -14.94 -11.05
CA ASP A 283 -31.68 -13.91 -10.96
C ASP A 283 -32.08 -13.43 -12.37
N VAL A 284 -33.30 -13.80 -12.78
CA VAL A 284 -33.86 -13.49 -14.10
C VAL A 284 -33.96 -11.97 -14.34
N ALA A 285 -34.34 -11.19 -13.33
CA ALA A 285 -34.55 -9.75 -13.50
C ALA A 285 -33.21 -9.02 -13.71
N VAL A 286 -32.18 -9.42 -12.97
CA VAL A 286 -30.81 -8.89 -13.16
C VAL A 286 -30.27 -9.29 -14.53
N ASN A 287 -30.46 -10.55 -14.93
CA ASN A 287 -30.04 -11.03 -16.24
C ASN A 287 -30.70 -10.26 -17.38
N ASP A 288 -32.02 -10.06 -17.31
CA ASP A 288 -32.78 -9.32 -18.32
C ASP A 288 -32.35 -7.84 -18.36
N GLY A 289 -32.05 -7.23 -17.21
CA GLY A 289 -31.47 -5.88 -17.14
C GLY A 289 -30.13 -5.79 -17.86
N ILE A 290 -29.20 -6.70 -17.59
CA ILE A 290 -27.91 -6.77 -18.28
C ILE A 290 -28.10 -6.95 -19.78
N ARG A 291 -28.97 -7.88 -20.20
CA ARG A 291 -29.26 -8.10 -21.62
C ARG A 291 -29.88 -6.87 -22.29
N THR A 292 -30.72 -6.13 -21.59
CA THR A 292 -31.28 -4.85 -22.06
C THR A 292 -30.18 -3.83 -22.31
N ALA A 293 -29.29 -3.62 -21.34
CA ALA A 293 -28.18 -2.67 -21.45
C ALA A 293 -27.21 -3.05 -22.58
N VAL A 294 -26.79 -4.31 -22.62
CA VAL A 294 -25.87 -4.84 -23.64
C VAL A 294 -26.47 -4.75 -25.04
N SER A 295 -27.76 -5.08 -25.19
CA SER A 295 -28.45 -4.99 -26.49
C SER A 295 -28.64 -3.53 -26.94
N ALA A 296 -28.90 -2.61 -26.00
CA ALA A 296 -29.07 -1.20 -26.30
C ALA A 296 -27.77 -0.56 -26.80
N VAL A 297 -26.67 -0.75 -26.09
CA VAL A 297 -25.36 -0.16 -26.47
C VAL A 297 -24.70 -0.91 -27.63
N GLY A 298 -25.04 -2.19 -27.83
CA GLY A 298 -24.60 -2.98 -28.98
C GLY A 298 -23.09 -3.25 -29.02
N VAL A 299 -22.43 -3.24 -27.86
CA VAL A 299 -21.00 -3.56 -27.66
C VAL A 299 -20.82 -4.35 -26.35
N PRO A 300 -19.68 -5.04 -26.14
CA PRO A 300 -19.45 -5.78 -24.91
C PRO A 300 -19.52 -4.91 -23.65
N VAL A 301 -20.04 -5.48 -22.56
CA VAL A 301 -20.10 -4.84 -21.24
C VAL A 301 -19.40 -5.73 -20.21
N MET A 302 -18.43 -5.20 -19.48
CA MET A 302 -17.82 -5.85 -18.32
C MET A 302 -18.71 -5.60 -17.10
N VAL A 303 -19.39 -6.64 -16.64
CA VAL A 303 -20.34 -6.59 -15.53
C VAL A 303 -19.70 -7.13 -14.26
N GLY A 304 -19.62 -6.31 -13.21
CA GLY A 304 -19.14 -6.74 -11.89
C GLY A 304 -20.27 -7.35 -11.07
N GLY A 305 -20.12 -8.58 -10.62
CA GLY A 305 -21.19 -9.31 -9.93
C GLY A 305 -20.71 -10.37 -8.95
N ILE A 306 -21.62 -10.78 -8.06
CA ILE A 306 -21.40 -11.86 -7.09
C ILE A 306 -22.03 -13.13 -7.63
N VAL A 307 -21.25 -14.17 -7.86
CA VAL A 307 -21.69 -15.43 -8.47
C VAL A 307 -21.69 -16.55 -7.42
N ASP A 308 -22.73 -17.39 -7.46
CA ASP A 308 -22.84 -18.51 -6.54
C ASP A 308 -21.86 -19.63 -6.90
N GLU A 309 -21.19 -20.16 -5.87
CA GLU A 309 -20.19 -21.22 -5.99
C GLU A 309 -20.47 -22.29 -4.92
N GLY A 310 -21.50 -23.07 -5.18
CA GLY A 310 -22.05 -24.02 -4.22
C GLY A 310 -22.72 -23.35 -3.02
N ARG A 311 -22.91 -24.12 -1.94
CA ARG A 311 -23.68 -23.66 -0.77
C ARG A 311 -22.96 -22.62 0.07
N ASP A 312 -21.66 -22.80 0.25
CA ASP A 312 -20.90 -22.11 1.30
C ASP A 312 -20.01 -20.99 0.77
N HIS A 313 -19.90 -20.84 -0.57
CA HIS A 313 -18.96 -19.90 -1.17
C HIS A 313 -19.59 -19.04 -2.27
N VAL A 314 -19.07 -17.83 -2.43
CA VAL A 314 -19.35 -16.91 -3.53
C VAL A 314 -18.08 -16.61 -4.31
N LEU A 315 -18.23 -16.12 -5.53
CA LEU A 315 -17.16 -15.50 -6.33
C LEU A 315 -17.51 -14.04 -6.57
N ASN A 316 -16.53 -13.15 -6.48
CA ASN A 316 -16.66 -11.78 -6.95
C ASN A 316 -15.98 -11.68 -8.30
N GLN A 317 -16.77 -11.41 -9.34
CA GLN A 317 -16.33 -11.55 -10.73
C GLN A 317 -16.57 -10.30 -11.56
N GLY A 318 -15.61 -10.00 -12.43
CA GLY A 318 -15.79 -9.18 -13.63
C GLY A 318 -16.11 -10.10 -14.80
N ILE A 319 -17.28 -9.92 -15.42
CA ILE A 319 -17.81 -10.82 -16.45
C ILE A 319 -18.02 -10.05 -17.75
N VAL A 320 -17.40 -10.51 -18.84
CA VAL A 320 -17.60 -9.93 -20.17
C VAL A 320 -18.92 -10.45 -20.74
N TRP A 321 -19.86 -9.54 -20.96
CA TRP A 321 -21.13 -9.82 -21.62
C TRP A 321 -21.10 -9.32 -23.05
N ASP A 322 -21.08 -10.23 -24.01
CA ASP A 322 -21.08 -9.91 -25.44
C ASP A 322 -22.53 -9.83 -25.98
N PRO A 323 -22.86 -8.84 -26.83
CA PRO A 323 -24.21 -8.69 -27.38
C PRO A 323 -24.65 -9.84 -28.29
N VAL A 324 -23.73 -10.61 -28.86
CA VAL A 324 -24.00 -11.74 -29.75
C VAL A 324 -23.93 -13.05 -28.99
N THR A 325 -22.85 -13.30 -28.24
CA THR A 325 -22.61 -14.60 -27.60
C THR A 325 -23.08 -14.68 -26.15
N GLY A 326 -23.45 -13.55 -25.53
CA GLY A 326 -23.82 -13.50 -24.12
C GLY A 326 -22.60 -13.52 -23.18
N PRO A 327 -22.75 -14.01 -21.93
CA PRO A 327 -21.67 -13.98 -20.94
C PRO A 327 -20.53 -14.92 -21.33
N GLY A 328 -19.32 -14.38 -21.43
CA GLY A 328 -18.11 -15.07 -21.85
C GLY A 328 -17.03 -15.00 -20.77
N ASP A 329 -15.93 -14.31 -21.12
CA ASP A 329 -14.68 -14.29 -20.37
C ASP A 329 -14.85 -13.67 -18.97
N ARG A 330 -14.11 -14.17 -17.96
CA ARG A 330 -14.29 -13.77 -16.55
C ARG A 330 -13.00 -13.65 -15.77
N TYR A 331 -12.93 -12.62 -14.93
CA TYR A 331 -11.93 -12.45 -13.88
C TYR A 331 -12.61 -12.68 -12.54
N THR A 332 -11.98 -13.43 -11.64
CA THR A 332 -12.43 -13.59 -10.25
C THR A 332 -11.41 -12.90 -9.36
N LYS A 333 -11.88 -12.08 -8.41
CA LYS A 333 -11.07 -11.36 -7.43
C LYS A 333 -10.02 -12.28 -6.80
N GLN A 334 -8.75 -11.91 -6.91
CA GLN A 334 -7.64 -12.76 -6.44
C GLN A 334 -7.45 -12.67 -4.92
N HIS A 335 -7.58 -11.47 -4.36
CA HIS A 335 -7.38 -11.21 -2.94
C HIS A 335 -8.68 -10.75 -2.27
N PRO A 336 -9.59 -11.69 -1.90
CA PRO A 336 -10.68 -11.39 -0.99
C PRO A 336 -10.16 -10.79 0.32
N VAL A 337 -10.88 -9.82 0.87
CA VAL A 337 -10.48 -9.12 2.09
C VAL A 337 -10.73 -10.01 3.32
N PRO A 338 -9.71 -10.33 4.13
CA PRO A 338 -9.89 -11.08 5.37
C PRO A 338 -10.83 -10.33 6.31
N TYR A 339 -11.79 -11.05 6.90
CA TYR A 339 -12.82 -10.52 7.79
C TYR A 339 -13.79 -9.50 7.16
N GLY A 340 -13.69 -9.23 5.85
CA GLY A 340 -14.66 -8.45 5.08
C GLY A 340 -15.43 -9.30 4.07
N GLU A 341 -14.72 -10.21 3.38
CA GLU A 341 -15.28 -11.06 2.33
C GLU A 341 -15.17 -12.56 2.65
N TYR A 342 -14.29 -12.92 3.59
CA TYR A 342 -14.18 -14.28 4.10
C TYR A 342 -13.71 -14.27 5.56
N ILE A 343 -13.88 -15.39 6.27
CA ILE A 343 -13.49 -15.55 7.67
C ILE A 343 -12.29 -16.51 7.75
N PRO A 344 -11.07 -16.01 8.01
CA PRO A 344 -9.92 -16.88 8.23
C PRO A 344 -10.19 -17.91 9.32
N TYR A 345 -9.88 -19.18 9.03
CA TYR A 345 -10.13 -20.32 9.92
C TYR A 345 -11.60 -20.49 10.37
N ARG A 346 -12.59 -20.12 9.53
CA ARG A 346 -14.05 -20.26 9.78
C ARG A 346 -14.45 -21.58 10.43
N ARG A 347 -13.82 -22.70 10.02
CA ARG A 347 -14.07 -24.04 10.57
C ARG A 347 -13.86 -24.17 12.09
N TYR A 348 -13.08 -23.27 12.70
CA TYR A 348 -12.78 -23.27 14.14
C TYR A 348 -13.41 -22.07 14.88
N TRP A 349 -13.76 -21.02 14.14
CA TRP A 349 -14.27 -19.78 14.70
C TRP A 349 -15.22 -19.13 13.68
N GLU A 350 -16.50 -19.12 14.03
CA GLU A 350 -17.55 -18.51 13.21
C GLU A 350 -18.20 -17.35 13.99
N PRO A 351 -17.63 -16.14 13.93
CA PRO A 351 -18.13 -14.99 14.66
C PRO A 351 -19.58 -14.67 14.26
N LYS A 352 -20.44 -14.48 15.27
CA LYS A 352 -21.85 -14.09 15.10
C LYS A 352 -22.15 -12.71 15.70
N PHE A 353 -21.18 -11.81 15.66
CA PHE A 353 -21.30 -10.45 16.18
C PHE A 353 -20.79 -9.42 15.16
N GLY A 354 -21.26 -8.18 15.29
CA GLY A 354 -20.85 -7.06 14.44
C GLY A 354 -21.06 -7.33 12.95
N GLN A 355 -20.21 -6.72 12.11
CA GLN A 355 -20.26 -6.92 10.65
C GLN A 355 -19.81 -8.32 10.22
N LEU A 356 -19.04 -9.04 11.04
CA LEU A 356 -18.58 -10.39 10.72
C LEU A 356 -19.75 -11.37 10.58
N ALA A 357 -20.86 -11.13 11.29
CA ALA A 357 -22.07 -11.94 11.17
C ALA A 357 -22.74 -11.83 9.79
N LEU A 358 -22.44 -10.78 9.02
CA LEU A 358 -22.98 -10.56 7.67
C LEU A 358 -22.26 -11.44 6.62
N ILE A 359 -21.06 -11.94 6.93
CA ILE A 359 -20.26 -12.79 6.03
C ILE A 359 -20.75 -14.24 6.13
N THR A 360 -21.95 -14.50 5.63
CA THR A 360 -22.59 -15.82 5.73
C THR A 360 -21.92 -16.89 4.86
N ARG A 361 -21.30 -16.50 3.75
CA ARG A 361 -20.54 -17.37 2.83
C ARG A 361 -19.15 -16.78 2.58
N ASP A 362 -18.14 -17.64 2.41
CA ASP A 362 -16.78 -17.19 2.13
C ASP A 362 -16.61 -16.87 0.64
N MET A 363 -16.03 -15.72 0.32
CA MET A 363 -15.59 -15.44 -1.04
C MET A 363 -14.32 -16.24 -1.36
N LYS A 364 -14.35 -17.02 -2.45
CA LYS A 364 -13.16 -17.75 -2.92
C LYS A 364 -12.27 -16.86 -3.78
N SER A 365 -10.96 -17.01 -3.61
CA SER A 365 -9.95 -16.39 -4.49
C SER A 365 -10.00 -16.94 -5.91
N GLY A 366 -9.86 -16.04 -6.88
CA GLY A 366 -9.53 -16.36 -8.26
C GLY A 366 -8.08 -16.78 -8.44
N THR A 367 -7.79 -17.44 -9.56
CA THR A 367 -6.45 -17.92 -9.93
C THR A 367 -6.01 -17.53 -11.33
N ARG A 368 -6.86 -16.77 -12.05
CA ARG A 368 -6.58 -16.33 -13.42
C ARG A 368 -5.50 -15.26 -13.40
N THR A 369 -4.48 -15.46 -14.23
CA THR A 369 -3.37 -14.51 -14.41
C THR A 369 -3.30 -13.93 -15.83
N ALA A 370 -4.15 -14.41 -16.74
CA ALA A 370 -4.29 -13.87 -18.09
C ALA A 370 -5.31 -12.72 -18.14
N PRO A 371 -5.11 -11.70 -18.98
CA PRO A 371 -6.10 -10.65 -19.20
C PRO A 371 -7.43 -11.20 -19.73
N LEU A 372 -8.48 -10.38 -19.63
CA LEU A 372 -9.78 -10.61 -20.24
C LEU A 372 -9.77 -10.16 -21.69
N ARG A 373 -10.42 -10.93 -22.56
CA ARG A 373 -10.63 -10.52 -23.94
C ARG A 373 -11.94 -9.76 -24.08
N VAL A 374 -11.87 -8.45 -24.35
CA VAL A 374 -13.03 -7.55 -24.45
C VAL A 374 -12.97 -6.79 -25.76
N ALA A 375 -13.96 -6.96 -26.63
CA ALA A 375 -13.98 -6.32 -27.96
C ALA A 375 -12.69 -6.53 -28.80
N GLY A 376 -11.97 -7.65 -28.57
CA GLY A 376 -10.70 -7.94 -29.23
C GLY A 376 -9.45 -7.33 -28.58
N ILE A 377 -9.61 -6.62 -27.46
CA ILE A 377 -8.55 -6.02 -26.65
C ILE A 377 -8.25 -6.93 -25.46
N GLU A 378 -6.98 -7.06 -25.09
CA GLU A 378 -6.57 -7.78 -23.87
C GLU A 378 -6.58 -6.80 -22.67
N VAL A 379 -7.48 -7.00 -21.71
CA VAL A 379 -7.74 -6.08 -20.59
C VAL A 379 -7.33 -6.75 -19.28
N ALA A 380 -6.38 -6.16 -18.56
CA ALA A 380 -6.06 -6.59 -17.19
C ALA A 380 -7.09 -5.99 -16.24
N ASP A 381 -7.77 -6.85 -15.47
CA ASP A 381 -8.83 -6.42 -14.55
C ASP A 381 -8.41 -6.64 -13.09
N ALA A 382 -8.81 -5.72 -12.21
CA ALA A 382 -8.67 -5.87 -10.78
C ALA A 382 -9.95 -5.43 -10.09
N ILE A 383 -10.31 -6.14 -9.03
CA ILE A 383 -11.53 -5.85 -8.29
C ILE A 383 -11.18 -5.22 -6.93
N CYS A 384 -11.54 -3.95 -6.77
CA CYS A 384 -11.47 -3.22 -5.51
C CYS A 384 -10.10 -3.27 -4.84
N PHE A 385 -9.96 -3.97 -3.71
CA PHE A 385 -8.71 -4.10 -2.95
C PHE A 385 -7.57 -4.77 -3.72
N ASP A 386 -7.87 -5.54 -4.77
CA ASP A 386 -6.86 -6.18 -5.63
C ASP A 386 -5.81 -5.18 -6.14
N ILE A 387 -6.21 -3.93 -6.41
CA ILE A 387 -5.32 -2.90 -6.96
C ILE A 387 -4.14 -2.56 -6.04
N ALA A 388 -4.26 -2.83 -4.74
CA ALA A 388 -3.20 -2.61 -3.77
C ALA A 388 -2.12 -3.71 -3.79
N TYR A 389 -2.39 -4.87 -4.40
CA TYR A 389 -1.46 -6.00 -4.46
C TYR A 389 -0.57 -5.97 -5.71
N ASP A 390 0.68 -6.40 -5.56
CA ASP A 390 1.70 -6.29 -6.61
C ASP A 390 1.60 -7.38 -7.70
N ASP A 391 0.88 -8.46 -7.45
CA ASP A 391 0.73 -9.61 -8.34
C ASP A 391 -0.41 -9.46 -9.34
N VAL A 392 -1.56 -8.92 -8.94
CA VAL A 392 -2.79 -8.88 -9.75
C VAL A 392 -2.57 -8.27 -11.14
N MET A 393 -2.20 -6.98 -11.20
CA MET A 393 -2.03 -6.28 -12.48
C MET A 393 -0.77 -6.74 -13.21
N ARG A 394 0.31 -6.98 -12.46
CA ARG A 394 1.59 -7.35 -13.04
C ARG A 394 1.51 -8.62 -13.86
N GLU A 395 0.83 -9.65 -13.35
CA GLU A 395 0.77 -10.95 -14.02
C GLU A 395 -0.03 -10.85 -15.32
N GLN A 396 -1.15 -10.13 -15.31
CA GLN A 396 -1.98 -9.89 -16.49
C GLN A 396 -1.26 -9.03 -17.54
N VAL A 397 -0.56 -7.97 -17.13
CA VAL A 397 0.25 -7.13 -18.03
C VAL A 397 1.38 -7.94 -18.67
N ARG A 398 2.08 -8.78 -17.89
CA ARG A 398 3.12 -9.68 -18.44
C ARG A 398 2.54 -10.76 -19.36
N ALA A 399 1.26 -11.10 -19.22
CA ALA A 399 0.54 -12.00 -20.10
C ALA A 399 -0.04 -11.31 -21.35
N GLY A 400 0.21 -10.01 -21.55
CA GLY A 400 -0.10 -9.29 -22.78
C GLY A 400 -1.25 -8.30 -22.69
N ALA A 401 -1.60 -7.80 -21.50
CA ALA A 401 -2.66 -6.79 -21.38
C ALA A 401 -2.29 -5.45 -22.03
N ASP A 402 -3.22 -4.94 -22.82
CA ASP A 402 -3.14 -3.68 -23.57
C ASP A 402 -3.67 -2.48 -22.78
N LEU A 403 -4.58 -2.75 -21.85
CA LEU A 403 -5.33 -1.77 -21.06
C LEU A 403 -5.59 -2.32 -19.65
N LEU A 404 -5.73 -1.44 -18.66
CA LEU A 404 -6.11 -1.81 -17.30
C LEU A 404 -7.55 -1.37 -16.99
N THR A 405 -8.30 -2.21 -16.28
CA THR A 405 -9.57 -1.85 -15.67
C THR A 405 -9.57 -2.11 -14.17
N VAL A 406 -10.31 -1.28 -13.44
CA VAL A 406 -10.60 -1.52 -12.03
C VAL A 406 -12.10 -1.44 -11.81
N GLN A 407 -12.70 -2.52 -11.35
CA GLN A 407 -14.08 -2.56 -10.92
C GLN A 407 -14.10 -2.42 -9.40
N THR A 408 -14.73 -1.38 -8.86
CA THR A 408 -14.71 -1.14 -7.40
C THR A 408 -16.08 -0.72 -6.85
N SER A 409 -16.39 -1.16 -5.64
CA SER A 409 -17.52 -0.70 -4.87
C SER A 409 -17.00 0.06 -3.66
N ASN A 410 -17.26 1.37 -3.64
CA ASN A 410 -16.86 2.22 -2.51
C ASN A 410 -18.01 2.50 -1.54
N ALA A 411 -19.16 1.81 -1.67
CA ALA A 411 -20.35 2.11 -0.87
C ALA A 411 -20.05 2.05 0.64
N SER A 412 -19.42 0.97 1.12
CA SER A 412 -19.05 0.83 2.54
C SER A 412 -18.04 1.87 3.03
N PHE A 413 -17.35 2.57 2.12
CA PHE A 413 -16.27 3.52 2.39
C PHE A 413 -16.61 4.96 2.00
N ILE A 414 -17.82 5.22 1.50
CA ILE A 414 -18.16 6.42 0.72
C ILE A 414 -18.00 7.73 1.50
N PHE A 415 -18.09 7.69 2.83
CA PHE A 415 -17.91 8.84 3.72
C PHE A 415 -16.54 8.86 4.40
N THR A 416 -15.54 8.22 3.79
CA THR A 416 -14.21 8.08 4.37
C THR A 416 -13.11 8.41 3.37
N HIS A 417 -11.90 8.64 3.87
CA HIS A 417 -10.72 8.91 3.04
C HIS A 417 -10.18 7.68 2.29
N GLN A 418 -10.74 6.49 2.53
CA GLN A 418 -10.31 5.27 1.83
C GLN A 418 -10.51 5.39 0.32
N VAL A 419 -11.58 6.07 -0.14
CA VAL A 419 -11.88 6.25 -1.58
C VAL A 419 -10.73 6.95 -2.29
N GLU A 420 -10.23 8.04 -1.71
CA GLU A 420 -9.10 8.79 -2.28
C GLU A 420 -7.78 8.03 -2.15
N GLN A 421 -7.56 7.34 -1.02
CA GLN A 421 -6.39 6.47 -0.86
C GLN A 421 -6.34 5.36 -1.92
N GLN A 422 -7.47 4.71 -2.20
CA GLN A 422 -7.57 3.69 -3.24
C GLN A 422 -7.31 4.28 -4.63
N PHE A 423 -7.90 5.44 -4.94
CA PHE A 423 -7.73 6.09 -6.23
C PHE A 423 -6.27 6.53 -6.47
N ALA A 424 -5.58 7.01 -5.44
CA ALA A 424 -4.14 7.30 -5.49
C ALA A 424 -3.31 6.03 -5.82
N ILE A 425 -3.65 4.88 -5.22
CA ILE A 425 -3.02 3.60 -5.54
C ILE A 425 -3.30 3.21 -6.98
N THR A 426 -4.54 3.34 -7.44
CA THR A 426 -4.95 3.07 -8.83
C THR A 426 -4.12 3.89 -9.83
N ARG A 427 -3.93 5.18 -9.57
CA ARG A 427 -3.08 6.04 -10.40
C ARG A 427 -1.62 5.58 -10.44
N LEU A 428 -1.06 5.15 -9.31
CA LEU A 428 0.29 4.58 -9.27
C LEU A 428 0.41 3.27 -10.05
N ARG A 429 -0.66 2.47 -10.14
CA ARG A 429 -0.67 1.24 -10.96
C ARG A 429 -0.67 1.54 -12.45
N ALA A 430 -1.34 2.61 -12.88
CA ALA A 430 -1.25 3.11 -14.27
C ALA A 430 0.21 3.48 -14.61
N ILE A 431 0.89 4.20 -13.71
CA ILE A 431 2.31 4.56 -13.85
C ILE A 431 3.21 3.33 -13.88
N GLU A 432 3.06 2.43 -12.90
CA GLU A 432 3.91 1.24 -12.79
C GLU A 432 3.79 0.34 -14.03
N ALA A 433 2.58 0.20 -14.57
CA ALA A 433 2.30 -0.60 -15.75
C ALA A 433 2.64 0.10 -17.07
N GLY A 434 2.72 1.43 -17.08
CA GLY A 434 2.82 2.22 -18.31
C GLY A 434 1.61 1.99 -19.21
N ARG A 435 0.40 2.05 -18.62
CA ARG A 435 -0.86 1.74 -19.29
C ARG A 435 -1.95 2.71 -18.88
N TRP A 436 -2.86 2.98 -19.81
CA TRP A 436 -4.13 3.61 -19.46
C TRP A 436 -4.91 2.71 -18.51
N LEU A 437 -5.62 3.32 -17.58
CA LEU A 437 -6.43 2.62 -16.57
C LEU A 437 -7.81 3.26 -16.47
N VAL A 438 -8.85 2.45 -16.68
CA VAL A 438 -10.24 2.85 -16.50
C VAL A 438 -10.79 2.27 -15.21
N VAL A 439 -11.18 3.11 -14.25
CA VAL A 439 -11.79 2.68 -13.00
C VAL A 439 -13.29 3.01 -13.00
N ALA A 440 -14.11 1.97 -12.86
CA ALA A 440 -15.54 2.08 -12.64
C ALA A 440 -15.84 1.86 -11.15
N SER A 441 -16.37 2.90 -10.50
CA SER A 441 -16.84 2.83 -9.11
C SER A 441 -18.36 2.83 -9.06
N THR A 442 -18.99 2.09 -8.15
CA THR A 442 -20.45 2.11 -7.96
C THR A 442 -20.93 3.52 -7.63
N ASN A 443 -20.24 4.19 -6.70
CA ASN A 443 -20.60 5.52 -6.21
C ASN A 443 -19.42 6.32 -5.64
N GLY A 444 -18.20 5.80 -5.67
CA GLY A 444 -16.99 6.50 -5.26
C GLY A 444 -16.42 7.30 -6.42
N ARG A 445 -15.11 7.18 -6.66
CA ARG A 445 -14.43 7.90 -7.73
C ARG A 445 -14.28 7.00 -8.97
N THR A 446 -15.13 7.23 -9.97
CA THR A 446 -14.94 6.71 -11.34
C THR A 446 -14.00 7.62 -12.10
N GLY A 447 -13.10 7.07 -12.93
CA GLY A 447 -12.16 7.88 -13.68
C GLY A 447 -11.39 7.14 -14.76
N VAL A 448 -10.74 7.93 -15.62
CA VAL A 448 -9.85 7.48 -16.68
C VAL A 448 -8.48 8.09 -16.44
N ILE A 449 -7.47 7.25 -16.34
CA ILE A 449 -6.12 7.61 -15.91
C ILE A 449 -5.12 7.27 -17.01
N ALA A 450 -4.30 8.25 -17.39
CA ALA A 450 -3.23 8.09 -18.36
C ALA A 450 -2.00 7.35 -17.76
N PRO A 451 -1.09 6.83 -18.59
CA PRO A 451 0.09 6.08 -18.14
C PRO A 451 1.08 6.86 -17.26
N ASP A 452 0.96 8.19 -17.19
CA ASP A 452 1.76 9.06 -16.32
C ASP A 452 1.07 9.33 -14.96
N GLY A 453 -0.12 8.75 -14.74
CA GLY A 453 -0.94 8.95 -13.55
C GLY A 453 -1.85 10.18 -13.61
N THR A 454 -1.89 10.90 -14.73
CA THR A 454 -2.81 12.03 -14.95
C THR A 454 -4.26 11.53 -15.01
N VAL A 455 -5.15 12.17 -14.28
CA VAL A 455 -6.60 11.90 -14.34
C VAL A 455 -7.17 12.69 -15.51
N VAL A 456 -7.57 12.01 -16.58
CA VAL A 456 -8.08 12.61 -17.81
C VAL A 456 -9.56 12.95 -17.67
N ALA A 457 -10.32 12.07 -17.03
CA ALA A 457 -11.72 12.28 -16.70
C ALA A 457 -12.02 11.67 -15.33
N SER A 458 -12.95 12.27 -14.60
CA SER A 458 -13.46 11.71 -13.34
C SER A 458 -14.90 12.11 -13.08
N ALA A 459 -15.66 11.22 -12.45
CA ALA A 459 -16.97 11.53 -11.90
C ALA A 459 -16.86 11.83 -10.40
N ASP A 460 -17.70 12.74 -9.92
CA ASP A 460 -17.81 13.03 -8.49
C ASP A 460 -18.45 11.85 -7.75
N PRO A 461 -18.06 11.57 -6.50
CA PRO A 461 -18.73 10.59 -5.67
C PRO A 461 -20.22 10.89 -5.51
N ARG A 462 -21.04 9.85 -5.31
CA ARG A 462 -22.49 9.97 -5.10
C ARG A 462 -23.25 10.62 -6.27
N THR A 463 -22.80 10.36 -7.50
CA THR A 463 -23.49 10.81 -8.72
C THR A 463 -23.72 9.64 -9.68
N THR A 464 -24.77 9.72 -10.50
CA THR A 464 -24.91 8.82 -11.66
C THR A 464 -24.22 9.48 -12.86
N ALA A 465 -23.20 8.83 -13.42
CA ALA A 465 -22.37 9.38 -14.49
C ALA A 465 -21.88 8.30 -15.45
N VAL A 466 -21.60 8.69 -16.69
CA VAL A 466 -20.95 7.85 -17.69
C VAL A 466 -19.77 8.63 -18.27
N LEU A 467 -18.56 8.12 -18.08
CA LEU A 467 -17.35 8.70 -18.67
C LEU A 467 -17.04 7.95 -19.96
N VAL A 468 -17.00 8.65 -21.10
CA VAL A 468 -16.67 8.06 -22.41
C VAL A 468 -15.37 8.68 -22.90
N GLU A 469 -14.29 7.91 -22.87
CA GLU A 469 -12.96 8.45 -23.19
C GLU A 469 -12.22 7.58 -24.20
N ARG A 470 -11.43 8.25 -25.04
CA ARG A 470 -10.46 7.57 -25.90
C ARG A 470 -9.18 7.31 -25.11
N VAL A 471 -8.81 6.05 -25.01
CA VAL A 471 -7.59 5.57 -24.35
C VAL A 471 -6.62 5.00 -25.38
N GLU A 472 -5.33 5.06 -25.05
CA GLU A 472 -4.29 4.46 -25.88
C GLU A 472 -3.98 3.04 -25.38
N LEU A 473 -3.87 2.12 -26.33
CA LEU A 473 -3.46 0.75 -26.08
C LEU A 473 -1.93 0.68 -26.18
N SER A 474 -1.33 -0.25 -25.46
CA SER A 474 0.11 -0.48 -25.56
C SER A 474 0.44 -1.95 -25.32
N ALA A 475 1.42 -2.49 -26.01
CA ALA A 475 1.94 -3.85 -25.77
C ALA A 475 3.29 -3.85 -25.02
N GLY A 476 3.90 -2.69 -24.77
CA GLY A 476 5.24 -2.59 -24.17
C GLY A 476 5.26 -2.82 -22.65
N LEU A 477 6.25 -3.56 -22.15
CA LEU A 477 6.46 -3.75 -20.70
C LEU A 477 7.44 -2.73 -20.13
N THR A 478 7.01 -2.01 -19.09
CA THR A 478 7.89 -1.17 -18.26
C THR A 478 8.99 -2.00 -17.60
N PRO A 479 10.14 -1.40 -17.24
CA PRO A 479 11.17 -2.10 -16.47
C PRO A 479 10.65 -2.69 -15.16
N ALA A 480 9.74 -2.00 -14.47
CA ALA A 480 9.07 -2.50 -13.27
C ALA A 480 8.32 -3.81 -13.54
N MET A 481 7.49 -3.84 -14.58
CA MET A 481 6.73 -5.05 -14.94
C MET A 481 7.65 -6.21 -15.35
N ARG A 482 8.81 -5.93 -15.96
CA ARG A 482 9.82 -6.96 -16.29
C ARG A 482 10.51 -7.53 -15.05
N MET A 483 10.88 -6.69 -14.08
CA MET A 483 11.51 -7.13 -12.83
C MET A 483 10.57 -7.96 -11.97
N GLY A 484 9.29 -7.61 -11.94
CA GLY A 484 8.27 -8.33 -11.18
C GLY A 484 8.64 -8.57 -9.71
N VAL A 485 8.69 -9.83 -9.26
CA VAL A 485 8.91 -10.19 -7.85
C VAL A 485 10.36 -10.03 -7.37
N TRP A 486 11.31 -9.79 -8.28
CA TRP A 486 12.74 -9.79 -7.95
C TRP A 486 13.17 -8.71 -6.94
N PRO A 487 12.67 -7.46 -6.97
CA PRO A 487 12.99 -6.45 -5.96
C PRO A 487 12.65 -6.91 -4.54
N SER A 488 11.45 -7.48 -4.31
CA SER A 488 11.03 -8.03 -3.03
C SER A 488 11.96 -9.15 -2.52
N ARG A 489 12.39 -10.04 -3.42
CA ARG A 489 13.35 -11.10 -3.10
C ARG A 489 14.73 -10.53 -2.75
N LEU A 490 15.20 -9.56 -3.53
CA LEU A 490 16.48 -8.90 -3.30
C LEU A 490 16.52 -8.23 -1.93
N PHE A 491 15.52 -7.42 -1.58
CA PHE A 491 15.51 -6.73 -0.29
C PHE A 491 15.39 -7.69 0.89
N THR A 492 14.63 -8.78 0.74
CA THR A 492 14.58 -9.86 1.75
C THR A 492 15.97 -10.45 1.99
N VAL A 493 16.70 -10.81 0.92
CA VAL A 493 18.06 -11.36 1.03
C VAL A 493 19.02 -10.34 1.65
N LEU A 494 18.97 -9.07 1.23
CA LEU A 494 19.80 -8.00 1.79
C LEU A 494 19.52 -7.79 3.29
N THR A 495 18.26 -7.89 3.71
CA THR A 495 17.87 -7.78 5.12
C THR A 495 18.41 -8.94 5.94
N LEU A 496 18.29 -10.17 5.45
CA LEU A 496 18.86 -11.35 6.12
C LEU A 496 20.38 -11.25 6.23
N ALA A 497 21.05 -10.84 5.16
CA ALA A 497 22.50 -10.61 5.16
C ALA A 497 22.91 -9.53 6.18
N ALA A 498 22.16 -8.42 6.24
CA ALA A 498 22.38 -7.35 7.21
C ALA A 498 22.18 -7.81 8.66
N LEU A 499 21.16 -8.62 8.92
CA LEU A 499 20.92 -9.17 10.26
C LEU A 499 22.06 -10.10 10.68
N VAL A 500 22.49 -11.02 9.81
CA VAL A 500 23.60 -11.93 10.09
C VAL A 500 24.90 -11.15 10.33
N ALA A 501 25.26 -10.25 9.42
CA ALA A 501 26.48 -9.44 9.55
C ALA A 501 26.44 -8.55 10.81
N GLY A 502 25.29 -7.94 11.10
CA GLY A 502 25.10 -7.11 12.28
C GLY A 502 25.15 -7.91 13.59
N ILE A 503 24.64 -9.15 13.62
CA ILE A 503 24.73 -10.04 14.79
C ILE A 503 26.18 -10.45 15.04
N VAL A 504 26.92 -10.79 13.98
CA VAL A 504 28.35 -11.12 14.09
C VAL A 504 29.14 -9.92 14.62
N ALA A 505 28.90 -8.72 14.09
CA ALA A 505 29.50 -7.49 14.60
C ALA A 505 29.11 -7.24 16.07
N TYR A 506 27.84 -7.46 16.42
CA TYR A 506 27.33 -7.27 17.78
C TYR A 506 27.98 -8.21 18.80
N ARG A 507 28.21 -9.47 18.44
CA ARG A 507 28.86 -10.47 19.29
C ARG A 507 30.35 -10.16 19.48
N ARG A 508 31.06 -9.81 18.40
CA ARG A 508 32.48 -9.44 18.46
C ARG A 508 32.72 -8.26 19.39
N GLU A 509 31.91 -7.20 19.32
CA GLU A 509 32.05 -6.05 20.25
C GLU A 509 31.87 -6.46 21.73
N ARG A 510 31.00 -7.43 22.02
CA ARG A 510 30.80 -7.92 23.39
C ARG A 510 31.92 -8.82 23.88
N GLU A 511 32.48 -9.66 23.01
CA GLU A 511 33.63 -10.51 23.33
C GLU A 511 34.90 -9.68 23.59
N PHE A 512 35.12 -8.61 22.83
CA PHE A 512 36.24 -7.69 23.03
C PHE A 512 36.06 -6.71 24.21
N ALA A 513 34.84 -6.54 24.74
CA ALA A 513 34.60 -5.67 25.89
C ALA A 513 35.16 -6.24 27.21
N GLY A 514 35.52 -7.53 27.26
CA GLY A 514 36.09 -8.20 28.45
C GLY A 514 35.17 -8.20 29.68
N PRO A 515 35.39 -9.08 30.67
CA PRO A 515 34.79 -8.86 31.98
C PRO A 515 35.30 -7.52 32.51
N ALA A 516 34.38 -6.67 33.00
CA ALA A 516 34.75 -5.42 33.65
C ALA A 516 35.86 -5.70 34.66
N ARG A 517 37.00 -5.00 34.56
CA ARG A 517 38.03 -5.04 35.59
C ARG A 517 37.34 -4.63 36.89
N VAL A 518 37.16 -5.59 37.78
CA VAL A 518 36.88 -5.33 39.18
C VAL A 518 38.14 -4.63 39.67
N GLU A 519 38.06 -3.32 39.92
CA GLU A 519 39.07 -2.64 40.71
C GLU A 519 39.12 -3.37 42.07
N PRO A 520 40.30 -3.77 42.56
CA PRO A 520 40.39 -4.38 43.89
C PRO A 520 39.80 -3.39 44.89
N ASP A 521 38.90 -3.86 45.75
CA ASP A 521 38.39 -3.08 46.88
C ASP A 521 39.57 -2.44 47.61
N GLU A 522 39.55 -1.12 47.74
CA GLU A 522 40.44 -0.41 48.67
C GLU A 522 40.22 -1.01 50.06
N GLU A 523 41.22 -1.74 50.55
CA GLU A 523 41.29 -2.19 51.93
C GLU A 523 41.03 -0.99 52.85
N THR A 524 39.92 -1.09 53.59
CA THR A 524 39.58 -0.14 54.63
C THR A 524 40.70 -0.14 55.68
N PRO A 525 41.32 0.99 56.03
CA PRO A 525 42.41 0.98 57.01
C PRO A 525 41.86 0.57 58.38
N ALA A 526 42.54 -0.39 59.02
CA ALA A 526 42.22 -0.82 60.38
C ALA A 526 42.29 0.36 61.36
N PRO A 527 41.40 0.42 62.38
CA PRO A 527 41.42 1.51 63.36
C PRO A 527 42.68 1.45 64.23
N SER A 528 43.31 2.60 64.39
CA SER A 528 44.53 2.84 65.17
C SER A 528 44.37 2.43 66.65
N PRO A 529 45.35 1.77 67.27
CA PRO A 529 45.32 1.51 68.71
C PRO A 529 45.57 2.78 69.52
N THR A 530 44.76 3.00 70.56
CA THR A 530 44.88 4.10 71.52
C THR A 530 46.10 3.95 72.44
N PRO A 531 46.64 5.04 73.00
CA PRO A 531 47.90 5.01 73.76
C PRO A 531 47.70 4.50 75.21
N ASN A 532 48.60 3.60 75.58
CA ASN A 532 49.03 3.18 76.92
C ASN A 532 48.62 4.07 78.11
N GLU A 533 47.89 3.49 79.07
CA GLU A 533 48.01 3.83 80.49
C GLU A 533 49.26 3.13 81.05
N ALA A 534 50.14 3.88 81.70
CA ALA A 534 51.29 3.35 82.44
C ALA A 534 50.84 2.84 83.82
N PRO A 535 51.38 1.71 84.33
CA PRO A 535 51.40 1.46 85.75
C PRO A 535 52.70 1.98 86.38
N VAL A 536 52.53 2.66 87.51
CA VAL A 536 53.58 3.00 88.48
C VAL A 536 53.85 1.78 89.36
N ALA A 537 55.14 1.57 89.63
CA ALA A 537 55.78 0.64 90.59
C ALA A 537 55.92 -0.83 90.16
#